data_AF-A0A821DMW3-F1
#
_entry.id   AF-A0A821DMW3-F1
#
_cell.length_a   1.000
_cell.length_b   1.000
_cell.length_c   1.000
_cell.angle_alpha   90.00
_cell.angle_beta   90.00
_cell.angle_gamma   90.00
#
_symmetry.space_group_name_H-M   'P 1'
#
loop_
_entity.id
_entity.type
_entity.pdbx_description
1 polymer ?
#
loop_
_entity_poly.entity_id
_entity_poly.type
_entity_poly.pdbx_seq_one_letter_code
_entity_poly.pdbx_strand_id
1 'polypeptide(L)'
;TGYPVLDDCLKHTFGQYYFTEGVVNGFKMLYTDGNGTLEAFATFWHKIASYFADQSSVLGYELINEPSFPALADVLQMGLVDQKYLAPMYKKLHEVIRKVDDKHLIFFEPCVFDVFQTGFTEGPGGKEYNNRQVFSYHDYCLDVTKQGDPQSDVLCELFDNALIYLRVKEARVKKFGGMMLTEFGGLSNSTKGVEELNRVTSIADDFLQSKYI
;
A
#
# COMPACT_ATOMS: atom_id res chain seq x y z
N THR A 1 -24.49 17.75 14.64
CA THR A 1 -23.54 16.70 15.04
C THR A 1 -22.21 16.75 14.29
N GLY A 2 -21.93 17.72 13.40
CA GLY A 2 -20.60 17.92 12.81
C GLY A 2 -20.13 16.82 11.83
N TYR A 3 -20.79 15.67 11.81
CA TYR A 3 -20.53 14.59 10.85
C TYR A 3 -21.18 14.88 9.50
N PRO A 4 -20.51 14.55 8.39
CA PRO A 4 -21.09 14.67 7.05
C PRO A 4 -22.29 13.74 6.89
N VAL A 5 -23.27 14.17 6.09
CA VAL A 5 -24.45 13.37 5.75
C VAL A 5 -24.09 12.44 4.58
N LEU A 6 -24.54 11.18 4.63
CA LEU A 6 -24.21 10.17 3.62
C LEU A 6 -24.54 10.63 2.20
N ASP A 7 -25.69 11.28 1.99
CA ASP A 7 -26.11 11.80 0.68
C ASP A 7 -25.13 12.84 0.11
N ASP A 8 -24.45 13.59 0.96
CA ASP A 8 -23.39 14.50 0.52
C ASP A 8 -22.10 13.73 0.20
N CYS A 9 -21.77 12.71 1.00
CA CYS A 9 -20.60 11.86 0.76
C CYS A 9 -20.65 11.13 -0.60
N LEU A 10 -21.85 10.67 -1.00
CA LEU A 10 -22.06 9.90 -2.22
C LEU A 10 -22.06 10.74 -3.51
N LYS A 11 -21.96 12.08 -3.41
CA LYS A 11 -21.83 12.97 -4.59
C LYS A 11 -20.45 12.90 -5.24
N HIS A 12 -19.45 12.40 -4.52
CA HIS A 12 -18.06 12.32 -4.94
C HIS A 12 -17.59 10.86 -4.90
N THR A 13 -16.66 10.49 -5.77
CA THR A 13 -16.01 9.18 -5.66
C THR A 13 -15.09 9.18 -4.45
N PHE A 14 -14.93 8.03 -3.79
CA PHE A 14 -14.14 7.93 -2.57
C PHE A 14 -12.71 8.49 -2.75
N GLY A 15 -12.06 8.16 -3.87
CA GLY A 15 -10.72 8.62 -4.20
C GLY A 15 -10.56 10.15 -4.26
N GLN A 16 -11.64 10.91 -4.52
CA GLN A 16 -11.58 12.37 -4.52
C GLN A 16 -11.30 12.94 -3.11
N TYR A 17 -11.65 12.21 -2.05
CA TYR A 17 -11.44 12.70 -0.69
C TYR A 17 -9.97 12.79 -0.28
N TYR A 18 -9.08 12.04 -0.93
CA TYR A 18 -7.62 12.16 -0.73
C TYR A 18 -7.09 13.58 -1.00
N PHE A 19 -7.77 14.34 -1.85
CA PHE A 19 -7.38 15.70 -2.22
C PHE A 19 -7.97 16.77 -1.30
N THR A 20 -8.76 16.39 -0.28
CA THR A 20 -9.28 17.37 0.68
C THR A 20 -8.19 17.84 1.64
N GLU A 21 -8.27 19.10 2.06
CA GLU A 21 -7.33 19.68 3.02
C GLU A 21 -7.24 18.87 4.33
N GLY A 22 -8.38 18.36 4.81
CA GLY A 22 -8.43 17.55 6.03
C GLY A 22 -7.64 16.25 5.91
N VAL A 23 -7.78 15.52 4.80
CA VAL A 23 -7.07 14.26 4.57
C VAL A 23 -5.57 14.51 4.35
N VAL A 24 -5.21 15.50 3.53
CA VAL A 24 -3.82 15.88 3.28
C VAL A 24 -3.12 16.30 4.58
N ASN A 25 -3.78 17.11 5.41
CA ASN A 25 -3.24 17.50 6.72
C ASN A 25 -3.15 16.31 7.68
N GLY A 26 -4.08 15.35 7.62
CA GLY A 26 -4.02 14.11 8.39
C GLY A 26 -2.76 13.30 8.08
N PHE A 27 -2.48 13.04 6.81
CA PHE A 27 -1.25 12.35 6.38
C PHE A 27 0.01 13.15 6.75
N LYS A 28 -0.02 14.48 6.58
CA LYS A 28 1.08 15.33 7.03
C LYS A 28 1.35 15.17 8.53
N MET A 29 0.32 15.24 9.37
CA MET A 29 0.45 15.05 10.82
C MET A 29 0.98 13.65 11.16
N LEU A 30 0.50 12.61 10.46
CA LEU A 30 0.98 11.25 10.63
C LEU A 30 2.48 11.13 10.31
N TYR A 31 2.96 11.72 9.21
CA TYR A 31 4.36 11.56 8.80
C TYR A 31 5.33 12.46 9.55
N THR A 32 4.90 13.66 9.95
CA THR A 32 5.76 14.64 10.63
C THR A 32 5.58 14.66 12.15
N ASP A 33 4.90 13.67 12.71
CA ASP A 33 4.53 13.59 14.13
C ASP A 33 3.77 14.84 14.63
N GLY A 34 2.93 15.42 13.77
CA GLY A 34 2.09 16.55 14.14
C GLY A 34 1.20 16.19 15.32
N ASN A 35 1.28 16.96 16.41
CA ASN A 35 0.54 16.72 17.67
C ASN A 35 0.76 15.31 18.26
N GLY A 36 1.91 14.67 18.03
CA GLY A 36 2.21 13.33 18.54
C GLY A 36 1.48 12.20 17.80
N THR A 37 0.96 12.47 16.59
CA THR A 37 0.18 11.49 15.81
C THR A 37 1.02 10.27 15.42
N LEU A 38 2.28 10.46 15.04
CA LEU A 38 3.16 9.34 14.69
C LEU A 38 3.54 8.53 15.94
N GLU A 39 3.79 9.20 17.07
CA GLU A 39 4.06 8.52 18.34
C GLU A 39 2.86 7.70 18.81
N ALA A 40 1.64 8.24 18.68
CA ALA A 40 0.43 7.51 18.99
C ALA A 40 0.26 6.29 18.06
N PHE A 41 0.56 6.44 16.77
CA PHE A 41 0.51 5.33 15.82
C PHE A 41 1.58 4.26 16.08
N ALA A 42 2.79 4.66 16.44
CA ALA A 42 3.84 3.75 16.87
C ALA A 42 3.45 3.00 18.16
N THR A 43 2.83 3.69 19.12
CA THR A 43 2.30 3.08 20.35
C THR A 43 1.20 2.06 20.04
N PHE A 44 0.32 2.36 19.10
CA PHE A 44 -0.68 1.41 18.59
C PHE A 44 0.00 0.16 18.04
N TRP A 45 0.98 0.30 17.14
CA TRP A 45 1.69 -0.83 16.55
C TRP A 45 2.48 -1.66 17.57
N HIS A 46 3.10 -1.01 18.55
CA HIS A 46 3.74 -1.71 19.68
C HIS A 46 2.74 -2.61 20.41
N LYS A 47 1.53 -2.10 20.67
CA LYS A 47 0.48 -2.83 21.38
C LYS A 47 -0.05 -4.01 20.56
N ILE A 48 -0.30 -3.82 19.27
CA ILE A 48 -0.74 -4.88 18.36
C ILE A 48 0.32 -5.98 18.26
N ALA A 49 1.57 -5.62 18.00
CA ALA A 49 2.66 -6.59 17.90
C ALA A 49 2.89 -7.35 19.21
N SER A 50 2.83 -6.65 20.36
CA SER A 50 2.95 -7.31 21.68
C SER A 50 1.85 -8.35 21.91
N TYR A 51 0.62 -8.06 21.46
CA TYR A 51 -0.52 -8.96 21.64
C TYR A 51 -0.41 -10.22 20.77
N PHE A 52 0.07 -10.06 19.53
CA PHE A 52 0.14 -11.14 18.55
C PHE A 52 1.51 -11.84 18.46
N ALA A 53 2.53 -11.42 19.24
CA ALA A 53 3.91 -11.91 19.14
C ALA A 53 4.07 -13.44 19.20
N ASP A 54 3.18 -14.14 19.93
CA ASP A 54 3.20 -15.60 20.09
C ASP A 54 2.12 -16.32 19.26
N GLN A 55 1.38 -15.60 18.40
CA GLN A 55 0.29 -16.16 17.60
C GLN A 55 0.77 -16.61 16.22
N SER A 56 1.17 -17.88 16.09
CA SER A 56 1.70 -18.43 14.83
C SER A 56 0.72 -18.43 13.64
N SER A 57 -0.57 -18.19 13.87
CA SER A 57 -1.57 -18.04 12.80
C SER A 57 -1.56 -16.64 12.16
N VAL A 58 -0.88 -15.67 12.77
CA VAL A 58 -0.68 -14.35 12.18
C VAL A 58 0.45 -14.46 11.17
N LEU A 59 0.22 -14.00 9.94
CA LEU A 59 1.27 -13.96 8.92
C LEU A 59 2.22 -12.77 9.16
N GLY A 60 1.64 -11.60 9.44
CA GLY A 60 2.38 -10.36 9.63
C GLY A 60 1.49 -9.14 9.84
N TYR A 61 2.12 -7.99 9.76
CA TYR A 61 1.52 -6.68 10.02
C TYR A 61 1.70 -5.77 8.81
N GLU A 62 0.60 -5.34 8.20
CA GLU A 62 0.60 -4.31 7.16
C GLU A 62 0.46 -2.94 7.79
N LEU A 63 1.53 -2.13 7.66
CA LEU A 63 1.72 -0.95 8.49
C LEU A 63 0.66 0.12 8.24
N ILE A 64 0.23 0.30 6.99
CA ILE A 64 -0.82 1.23 6.60
C ILE A 64 -1.29 0.88 5.18
N ASN A 65 -2.60 0.85 4.99
CA ASN A 65 -3.24 0.70 3.70
C ASN A 65 -3.24 2.01 2.93
N GLU A 66 -2.80 2.00 1.67
CA GLU A 66 -2.87 3.11 0.72
C GLU A 66 -2.45 4.47 1.32
N PRO A 67 -1.21 4.59 1.82
CA PRO A 67 -0.72 5.86 2.32
C PRO A 67 -0.75 6.92 1.22
N SER A 68 -1.11 8.15 1.57
CA SER A 68 -1.24 9.25 0.62
C SER A 68 -0.23 10.36 0.85
N PHE A 69 -0.37 11.46 0.13
CA PHE A 69 0.57 12.57 0.14
C PHE A 69 0.28 13.61 1.23
N PRO A 70 1.32 14.18 1.86
CA PRO A 70 1.16 15.25 2.87
C PRO A 70 1.08 16.65 2.25
N ALA A 71 1.34 16.77 0.96
CA ALA A 71 1.14 17.99 0.16
C ALA A 71 0.95 17.65 -1.31
N LEU A 72 0.06 18.37 -2.00
CA LEU A 72 -0.22 18.14 -3.42
C LEU A 72 1.02 18.32 -4.32
N ALA A 73 1.95 19.18 -3.92
CA ALA A 73 3.20 19.35 -4.67
C ALA A 73 4.11 18.10 -4.62
N ASP A 74 3.98 17.26 -3.58
CA ASP A 74 4.87 16.11 -3.42
C ASP A 74 4.53 14.98 -4.41
N VAL A 75 3.27 14.86 -4.87
CA VAL A 75 2.87 13.86 -5.89
C VAL A 75 3.29 14.23 -7.32
N LEU A 76 3.77 15.46 -7.54
CA LEU A 76 4.31 15.86 -8.85
C LEU A 76 5.69 15.23 -9.11
N GLN A 77 6.35 14.73 -8.06
CA GLN A 77 7.61 14.03 -8.15
C GLN A 77 7.43 12.58 -7.67
N MET A 78 7.33 11.66 -8.61
CA MET A 78 7.17 10.22 -8.33
C MET A 78 8.26 9.71 -7.36
N GLY A 79 7.83 9.00 -6.32
CA GLY A 79 8.67 8.45 -5.26
C GLY A 79 9.09 9.47 -4.19
N LEU A 80 8.80 10.77 -4.34
CA LEU A 80 9.20 11.74 -3.31
C LEU A 80 8.50 11.46 -1.98
N VAL A 81 7.22 11.07 -2.01
CA VAL A 81 6.44 10.76 -0.80
C VAL A 81 7.06 9.56 -0.07
N ASP A 82 7.32 8.49 -0.81
CA ASP A 82 7.97 7.28 -0.29
C ASP A 82 9.30 7.60 0.39
N GLN A 83 10.18 8.31 -0.31
CA GLN A 83 11.54 8.58 0.13
C GLN A 83 11.55 9.50 1.36
N LYS A 84 10.77 10.58 1.31
CA LYS A 84 10.84 11.67 2.29
C LYS A 84 10.03 11.40 3.54
N TYR A 85 8.93 10.65 3.43
CA TYR A 85 7.94 10.50 4.50
C TYR A 85 7.72 9.05 4.90
N LEU A 86 7.44 8.15 3.95
CA LEU A 86 7.10 6.76 4.30
C LEU A 86 8.31 5.97 4.77
N ALA A 87 9.48 6.09 4.14
CA ALA A 87 10.66 5.33 4.54
C ALA A 87 11.08 5.63 6.00
N PRO A 88 11.17 6.90 6.45
CA PRO A 88 11.43 7.21 7.86
C PRO A 88 10.32 6.72 8.81
N MET A 89 9.05 6.86 8.42
CA MET A 89 7.91 6.38 9.22
C MET A 89 7.97 4.87 9.40
N TYR A 90 8.13 4.11 8.31
CA TYR A 90 8.19 2.66 8.35
C TYR A 90 9.38 2.14 9.12
N LYS A 91 10.55 2.78 9.00
CA LYS A 91 11.71 2.43 9.83
C LYS A 91 11.39 2.58 11.32
N LYS A 92 10.75 3.67 11.73
CA LYS A 92 10.33 3.88 13.12
C LYS A 92 9.33 2.80 13.59
N LEU A 93 8.32 2.49 12.79
CA LEU A 93 7.33 1.46 13.11
C LEU A 93 7.98 0.08 13.21
N HIS A 94 8.88 -0.24 12.28
CA HIS A 94 9.70 -1.44 12.31
C HIS A 94 10.47 -1.57 13.64
N GLU A 95 11.23 -0.54 14.02
CA GLU A 95 12.00 -0.54 15.28
C GLU A 95 11.11 -0.75 16.51
N VAL A 96 9.90 -0.21 16.50
CA VAL A 96 8.94 -0.34 17.62
C VAL A 96 8.32 -1.74 17.70
N ILE A 97 8.00 -2.34 16.55
CA ILE A 97 7.48 -3.71 16.46
C ILE A 97 8.57 -4.71 16.86
N ARG A 98 9.79 -4.55 16.35
CA ARG A 98 10.91 -5.48 16.62
C ARG A 98 11.40 -5.49 18.06
N LYS A 99 10.98 -4.53 18.90
CA LYS A 99 11.20 -4.58 20.36
C LYS A 99 10.43 -5.72 21.03
N VAL A 100 9.33 -6.18 20.43
CA VAL A 100 8.41 -7.16 21.04
C VAL A 100 8.13 -8.38 20.17
N ASP A 101 8.39 -8.28 18.85
CA ASP A 101 8.14 -9.35 17.90
C ASP A 101 9.17 -9.33 16.76
N ASP A 102 10.09 -10.30 16.75
CA ASP A 102 11.10 -10.48 15.70
C ASP A 102 10.77 -11.62 14.71
N LYS A 103 9.54 -12.15 14.73
CA LYS A 103 9.16 -13.33 13.94
C LYS A 103 8.24 -12.97 12.77
N HIS A 104 7.17 -12.23 13.06
CA HIS A 104 6.13 -11.97 12.08
C HIS A 104 6.62 -11.04 10.96
N LEU A 105 6.03 -11.19 9.77
CA LEU A 105 6.36 -10.35 8.61
C LEU A 105 5.89 -8.90 8.85
N ILE A 106 6.62 -7.93 8.28
CA ILE A 106 6.17 -6.53 8.21
C ILE A 106 5.92 -6.19 6.75
N PHE A 107 4.66 -5.91 6.41
CA PHE A 107 4.22 -5.49 5.09
C PHE A 107 4.24 -3.96 5.01
N PHE A 108 4.75 -3.43 3.92
CA PHE A 108 4.84 -1.99 3.69
C PHE A 108 4.48 -1.64 2.25
N GLU A 109 3.62 -0.64 2.11
CA GLU A 109 3.10 -0.16 0.83
C GLU A 109 3.78 1.14 0.39
N PRO A 110 3.89 1.40 -0.92
CA PRO A 110 4.21 2.73 -1.43
C PRO A 110 3.03 3.68 -1.29
N CYS A 111 3.29 4.97 -1.53
CA CYS A 111 2.24 5.95 -1.75
C CYS A 111 1.27 5.44 -2.82
N VAL A 112 -0.04 5.52 -2.57
CA VAL A 112 -1.09 5.05 -3.50
C VAL A 112 -1.03 5.74 -4.87
N PHE A 113 -0.39 6.92 -4.94
CA PHE A 113 -0.17 7.67 -6.18
C PHE A 113 1.16 7.37 -6.89
N ASP A 114 2.08 6.62 -6.26
CA ASP A 114 3.35 6.19 -6.85
C ASP A 114 3.15 4.88 -7.64
N VAL A 115 2.35 4.95 -8.71
CA VAL A 115 1.80 3.81 -9.46
C VAL A 115 2.86 2.88 -10.06
N PHE A 116 3.89 3.44 -10.71
CA PHE A 116 4.87 2.64 -11.47
C PHE A 116 6.25 2.53 -10.84
N GLN A 117 6.61 3.44 -9.93
CA GLN A 117 7.91 3.46 -9.30
C GLN A 117 7.81 4.04 -7.90
N THR A 118 8.48 3.38 -6.96
CA THR A 118 8.62 3.88 -5.58
C THR A 118 9.89 4.71 -5.38
N GLY A 119 9.88 5.54 -4.34
CA GLY A 119 11.07 6.24 -3.85
C GLY A 119 11.89 5.49 -2.83
N PHE A 120 11.47 4.30 -2.40
CA PHE A 120 12.22 3.49 -1.42
C PHE A 120 13.58 3.09 -1.99
N THR A 121 14.60 2.98 -1.14
CA THR A 121 15.92 2.46 -1.51
C THR A 121 16.20 1.08 -0.92
N GLU A 122 15.51 0.75 0.17
CA GLU A 122 15.49 -0.53 0.86
C GLU A 122 14.17 -0.66 1.64
N GLY A 123 13.88 -1.82 2.21
CA GLY A 123 12.71 -1.98 3.08
C GLY A 123 12.95 -1.50 4.52
N PRO A 124 11.92 -1.50 5.38
CA PRO A 124 11.91 -0.80 6.66
C PRO A 124 13.01 -1.21 7.65
N GLY A 125 13.39 -2.50 7.66
CA GLY A 125 14.45 -3.03 8.52
C GLY A 125 15.81 -3.12 7.83
N GLY A 126 15.91 -2.72 6.58
CA GLY A 126 17.10 -2.93 5.75
C GLY A 126 17.41 -4.42 5.54
N LYS A 127 18.63 -4.69 5.05
CA LYS A 127 19.05 -6.01 4.55
C LYS A 127 18.87 -7.16 5.56
N GLU A 128 19.04 -6.90 6.85
CA GLU A 128 18.95 -7.93 7.91
C GLU A 128 17.54 -8.52 8.05
N TYR A 129 16.52 -7.75 7.65
CA TYR A 129 15.11 -8.13 7.74
C TYR A 129 14.50 -8.49 6.40
N ASN A 130 15.29 -8.62 5.34
CA ASN A 130 14.81 -9.04 4.01
C ASN A 130 14.13 -10.43 4.03
N ASN A 131 14.36 -11.26 5.05
CA ASN A 131 13.66 -12.53 5.21
C ASN A 131 12.33 -12.42 5.98
N ARG A 132 11.96 -11.25 6.49
CA ARG A 132 10.73 -11.02 7.27
C ARG A 132 10.14 -9.61 7.13
N GLN A 133 10.34 -9.01 5.98
CA GLN A 133 9.64 -7.82 5.52
C GLN A 133 9.15 -8.07 4.09
N VAL A 134 8.02 -7.48 3.75
CA VAL A 134 7.31 -7.76 2.50
C VAL A 134 6.89 -6.45 1.88
N PHE A 135 7.27 -6.23 0.63
CA PHE A 135 6.72 -5.13 -0.14
C PHE A 135 5.32 -5.52 -0.61
N SER A 136 4.31 -4.83 -0.07
CA SER A 136 2.92 -4.97 -0.50
C SER A 136 2.57 -3.90 -1.52
N TYR A 137 1.72 -4.25 -2.48
CA TYR A 137 1.28 -3.35 -3.53
C TYR A 137 -0.10 -3.76 -4.02
N HIS A 138 -0.81 -2.79 -4.60
CA HIS A 138 -2.16 -2.96 -5.14
C HIS A 138 -2.14 -2.85 -6.66
N ASP A 139 -3.09 -3.53 -7.32
CA ASP A 139 -3.29 -3.44 -8.76
C ASP A 139 -4.74 -3.07 -9.10
N TYR A 140 -4.89 -1.88 -9.67
CA TYR A 140 -6.17 -1.29 -10.07
C TYR A 140 -5.99 -0.57 -11.40
N CYS A 141 -6.56 -1.12 -12.47
CA CYS A 141 -6.60 -0.45 -13.76
C CYS A 141 -7.20 0.97 -13.65
N LEU A 142 -6.60 1.94 -14.34
CA LEU A 142 -7.06 3.33 -14.32
C LEU A 142 -8.22 3.60 -15.30
N ASP A 143 -8.39 2.77 -16.33
CA ASP A 143 -9.44 2.91 -17.34
C ASP A 143 -10.67 2.07 -16.99
N VAL A 144 -11.37 2.47 -15.93
CA VAL A 144 -12.46 1.70 -15.33
C VAL A 144 -13.78 2.48 -15.24
N THR A 145 -14.88 1.74 -15.16
CA THR A 145 -16.20 2.28 -14.86
C THR A 145 -16.31 2.71 -13.39
N LYS A 146 -17.44 3.31 -12.99
CA LYS A 146 -17.71 3.61 -11.58
C LYS A 146 -17.76 2.38 -10.68
N GLN A 147 -17.99 1.21 -11.26
CA GLN A 147 -18.06 -0.07 -10.56
C GLN A 147 -16.70 -0.81 -10.56
N GLY A 148 -15.65 -0.19 -11.09
CA GLY A 148 -14.32 -0.80 -11.20
C GLY A 148 -14.10 -1.61 -12.48
N ASP A 149 -15.16 -1.98 -13.20
CA ASP A 149 -15.00 -2.83 -14.40
C ASP A 149 -14.18 -2.13 -15.51
N PRO A 150 -13.30 -2.85 -16.24
CA PRO A 150 -12.55 -2.30 -17.37
C PRO A 150 -13.43 -1.65 -18.44
N GLN A 151 -13.10 -0.42 -18.82
CA GLN A 151 -13.67 0.19 -20.02
C GLN A 151 -13.01 -0.39 -21.27
N SER A 152 -11.68 -0.49 -21.29
CA SER A 152 -10.89 -1.12 -22.34
C SER A 152 -10.03 -2.25 -21.80
N ASP A 153 -10.36 -3.49 -22.20
CA ASP A 153 -9.64 -4.69 -21.77
C ASP A 153 -8.16 -4.65 -22.18
N VAL A 154 -7.87 -4.11 -23.37
CA VAL A 154 -6.50 -3.98 -23.89
C VAL A 154 -5.68 -2.96 -23.07
N LEU A 155 -6.30 -1.86 -22.64
CA LEU A 155 -5.57 -0.85 -21.87
C LEU A 155 -5.31 -1.33 -20.44
N CYS A 156 -6.28 -1.99 -19.82
CA CYS A 156 -6.08 -2.60 -18.50
C CYS A 156 -5.02 -3.70 -18.56
N GLU A 157 -5.07 -4.60 -19.54
CA GLU A 157 -4.04 -5.63 -19.68
C GLU A 157 -2.63 -5.07 -19.82
N LEU A 158 -2.45 -4.02 -20.61
CA LEU A 158 -1.15 -3.35 -20.75
C LEU A 158 -0.72 -2.67 -19.44
N PHE A 159 -1.67 -2.09 -18.71
CA PHE A 159 -1.42 -1.44 -17.43
C PHE A 159 -1.02 -2.45 -16.35
N ASP A 160 -1.81 -3.49 -16.13
CA ASP A 160 -1.60 -4.51 -15.10
C ASP A 160 -0.25 -5.21 -15.31
N ASN A 161 0.05 -5.59 -16.56
CA ASN A 161 1.34 -6.18 -16.92
C ASN A 161 2.50 -5.23 -16.61
N ALA A 162 2.38 -3.95 -16.98
CA ALA A 162 3.43 -2.97 -16.74
C ALA A 162 3.63 -2.72 -15.24
N LEU A 163 2.54 -2.57 -14.49
CA LEU A 163 2.56 -2.34 -13.05
C LEU A 163 3.22 -3.52 -12.34
N ILE A 164 2.70 -4.74 -12.51
CA ILE A 164 3.24 -5.93 -11.83
C ILE A 164 4.71 -6.15 -12.22
N TYR A 165 5.05 -6.04 -13.51
CA TYR A 165 6.44 -6.16 -13.95
C TYR A 165 7.37 -5.16 -13.25
N LEU A 166 6.97 -3.88 -13.20
CA LEU A 166 7.78 -2.82 -12.62
C LEU A 166 7.93 -2.99 -11.10
N ARG A 167 6.85 -3.34 -10.39
CA ARG A 167 6.90 -3.65 -8.95
C ARG A 167 7.86 -4.80 -8.66
N VAL A 168 7.75 -5.89 -9.41
CA VAL A 168 8.60 -7.07 -9.26
C VAL A 168 10.06 -6.76 -9.55
N LYS A 169 10.32 -6.05 -10.64
CA LYS A 169 11.66 -5.60 -11.00
C LYS A 169 12.27 -4.73 -9.91
N GLU A 170 11.51 -3.74 -9.45
CA GLU A 170 11.95 -2.79 -8.44
C GLU A 170 12.29 -3.46 -7.12
N ALA A 171 11.38 -4.27 -6.58
CA ALA A 171 11.59 -4.96 -5.31
C ALA A 171 12.77 -5.94 -5.37
N ARG A 172 13.00 -6.61 -6.51
CA ARG A 172 14.18 -7.46 -6.72
C ARG A 172 15.47 -6.66 -6.75
N VAL A 173 15.52 -5.55 -7.50
CA VAL A 173 16.71 -4.69 -7.62
C VAL A 173 17.06 -4.04 -6.29
N LYS A 174 16.05 -3.50 -5.59
CA LYS A 174 16.20 -2.79 -4.31
C LYS A 174 16.19 -3.73 -3.09
N LYS A 175 16.00 -5.03 -3.31
CA LYS A 175 16.03 -6.09 -2.29
C LYS A 175 15.08 -5.81 -1.13
N PHE A 176 13.81 -5.57 -1.45
CA PHE A 176 12.78 -5.29 -0.44
C PHE A 176 12.42 -6.48 0.44
N GLY A 177 12.87 -7.70 0.12
CA GLY A 177 12.51 -8.91 0.84
C GLY A 177 11.44 -9.68 0.09
N GLY A 178 10.39 -10.09 0.78
CA GLY A 178 9.21 -10.70 0.15
C GLY A 178 8.41 -9.69 -0.67
N MET A 179 7.46 -10.21 -1.45
CA MET A 179 6.47 -9.40 -2.17
C MET A 179 5.10 -10.04 -2.09
N MET A 180 4.05 -9.23 -2.00
CA MET A 180 2.66 -9.69 -2.04
C MET A 180 1.77 -8.67 -2.73
N LEU A 181 1.00 -9.12 -3.73
CA LEU A 181 -0.16 -8.37 -4.23
C LEU A 181 -1.26 -8.50 -3.17
N THR A 182 -1.50 -7.44 -2.41
CA THR A 182 -2.40 -7.44 -1.25
C THR A 182 -3.81 -6.99 -1.58
N GLU A 183 -3.98 -6.22 -2.65
CA GLU A 183 -5.29 -5.75 -3.10
C GLU A 183 -5.36 -5.66 -4.63
N PHE A 184 -6.46 -6.17 -5.18
CA PHE A 184 -6.84 -6.02 -6.58
C PHE A 184 -8.32 -6.35 -6.73
N GLY A 185 -8.90 -6.00 -7.88
CA GLY A 185 -10.31 -6.24 -8.15
C GLY A 185 -11.15 -5.02 -7.83
N GLY A 186 -12.06 -5.10 -6.85
CA GLY A 186 -13.06 -4.04 -6.63
C GLY A 186 -14.05 -3.90 -7.80
N LEU A 187 -14.48 -5.04 -8.33
CA LEU A 187 -15.22 -5.17 -9.61
C LEU A 187 -16.68 -5.55 -9.37
N SER A 188 -17.52 -5.33 -10.39
CA SER A 188 -18.89 -5.84 -10.40
C SER A 188 -18.93 -7.33 -10.75
N ASN A 189 -20.13 -7.92 -10.73
CA ASN A 189 -20.36 -9.30 -11.17
C ASN A 189 -20.53 -9.44 -12.70
N SER A 190 -20.07 -8.46 -13.48
CA SER A 190 -20.12 -8.50 -14.94
C SER A 190 -19.11 -9.49 -15.52
N THR A 191 -19.31 -9.89 -16.79
CA THR A 191 -18.33 -10.71 -17.52
C THR A 191 -16.96 -10.05 -17.55
N LYS A 192 -16.90 -8.73 -17.78
CA LYS A 192 -15.65 -7.98 -17.80
C LYS A 192 -14.94 -7.97 -16.45
N GLY A 193 -15.69 -7.85 -15.35
CA GLY A 193 -15.12 -7.95 -14.01
C GLY A 193 -14.51 -9.32 -13.75
N VAL A 194 -15.19 -10.41 -14.15
CA VAL A 194 -14.63 -11.76 -14.01
C VAL A 194 -13.39 -11.98 -14.90
N GLU A 195 -13.41 -11.46 -16.14
CA GLU A 195 -12.27 -11.51 -17.05
C GLU A 195 -11.06 -10.74 -16.49
N GLU A 196 -11.27 -9.59 -15.87
CA GLU A 196 -10.20 -8.84 -15.19
C GLU A 196 -9.58 -9.61 -14.02
N LEU A 197 -10.40 -10.23 -13.17
CA LEU A 197 -9.89 -11.07 -12.07
C LEU A 197 -9.01 -12.19 -12.59
N ASN A 198 -9.44 -12.88 -13.66
CA ASN A 198 -8.65 -13.95 -14.28
C ASN A 198 -7.35 -13.40 -14.88
N ARG A 199 -7.39 -12.20 -15.46
CA ARG A 199 -6.21 -11.55 -16.05
C ARG A 199 -5.19 -11.17 -14.98
N VAL A 200 -5.57 -10.41 -13.96
CA VAL A 200 -4.65 -9.97 -12.89
C VAL A 200 -4.04 -11.18 -12.17
N THR A 201 -4.85 -12.21 -11.87
CA THR A 201 -4.34 -13.45 -11.24
C THR A 201 -3.39 -14.23 -12.15
N SER A 202 -3.66 -14.30 -13.45
CA SER A 202 -2.75 -14.93 -14.42
C SER A 202 -1.41 -14.18 -14.51
N ILE A 203 -1.43 -12.84 -14.54
CA ILE A 203 -0.21 -12.02 -14.57
C ILE A 203 0.57 -12.20 -13.26
N ALA A 204 -0.10 -12.17 -12.11
CA ALA A 204 0.52 -12.45 -10.82
C ALA A 204 1.20 -13.83 -10.79
N ASP A 205 0.56 -14.86 -11.36
CA ASP A 205 1.13 -16.21 -11.49
C ASP A 205 2.40 -16.23 -12.36
N ASP A 206 2.39 -15.53 -13.50
CA ASP A 206 3.54 -15.43 -14.40
C ASP A 206 4.78 -14.82 -13.71
N PHE A 207 4.55 -13.92 -12.75
CA PHE A 207 5.60 -13.29 -11.95
C PHE A 207 5.88 -13.96 -10.60
N LEU A 208 5.23 -15.09 -10.32
CA LEU A 208 5.31 -15.82 -9.03
C LEU A 208 4.99 -14.92 -7.83
N GLN A 209 3.98 -14.07 -7.95
CA GLN A 209 3.51 -13.17 -6.90
C GLN A 209 2.50 -13.88 -6.00
N SER A 210 2.60 -13.66 -4.69
CA SER A 210 1.66 -14.19 -3.68
C SER A 210 1.50 -15.73 -3.68
N LYS A 211 2.46 -16.47 -4.23
CA LYS A 211 2.39 -17.93 -4.36
C LYS A 211 3.00 -18.64 -3.15
N TYR A 212 2.26 -19.61 -2.61
CA TYR A 212 2.81 -20.61 -1.70
C TYR A 212 3.67 -21.58 -2.54
N ILE A 213 4.97 -21.66 -2.28
CA ILE A 213 5.87 -22.68 -2.86
C ILE A 213 5.87 -23.89 -1.95
#